data_AF-A0A931S1H0-F1
#
_entry.id   AF-A0A931S1H0-F1
#
_cell.length_a   1.000
_cell.length_b   1.000
_cell.length_c   1.000
_cell.angle_alpha   90.00
_cell.angle_beta   90.00
_cell.angle_gamma   90.00
#
_symmetry.space_group_name_H-M   'P 1'
#
loop_
_entity.id
_entity.type
_entity.pdbx_description
1 polymer ?
#
loop_
_entity_poly.entity_id
_entity_poly.type
_entity_poly.pdbx_seq_one_letter_code
_entity_poly.pdbx_strand_id
1 'polypeptide(L)'
;MVPKSISLSQEPKGLIIEWDDGHKGTLSFTLLRQSCPCALCKGEKMPLDPDPLKLPSFPNLPSSAFEAKEMFKVGNYAIGFRWGDGHDTGIYTFEYLRRLSPE
;
A
#
# COMPACT_ATOMS: atom_id res chain seq x y z
N MET A 1 -2.85 -2.35 16.24
CA MET A 1 -2.74 -0.97 15.79
C MET A 1 -3.74 -0.76 14.68
N VAL A 2 -4.66 0.17 14.87
CA VAL A 2 -5.74 0.42 13.91
C VAL A 2 -5.70 1.87 13.47
N PRO A 3 -5.90 2.15 12.18
CA PRO A 3 -5.95 3.52 11.72
C PRO A 3 -7.22 4.19 12.21
N LYS A 4 -7.07 5.37 12.78
CA LYS A 4 -8.17 6.25 13.16
C LYS A 4 -8.77 6.95 11.95
N SER A 5 -7.92 7.32 10.98
CA SER A 5 -8.30 7.96 9.73
C SER A 5 -7.42 7.47 8.58
N ILE A 6 -8.02 7.27 7.41
CA ILE A 6 -7.34 6.91 6.17
C ILE A 6 -7.97 7.71 5.03
N SER A 7 -7.14 8.46 4.31
CA SER A 7 -7.60 9.26 3.17
C SER A 7 -6.60 9.22 2.02
N LEU A 8 -7.11 9.25 0.79
CA LEU A 8 -6.31 9.46 -0.40
C LEU A 8 -6.03 10.97 -0.57
N SER A 9 -4.77 11.30 -0.81
CA SER A 9 -4.31 12.65 -1.12
C SER A 9 -3.85 12.71 -2.57
N GLN A 10 -4.25 13.77 -3.28
CA GLN A 10 -3.78 14.05 -4.64
C GLN A 10 -2.51 14.91 -4.64
N GLU A 11 -2.29 15.73 -3.59
CA GLU A 11 -1.12 16.60 -3.45
C GLU A 11 -0.70 16.67 -1.97
N PRO A 12 0.34 15.94 -1.54
CA PRO A 12 1.14 14.97 -2.31
C PRO A 12 0.31 13.72 -2.68
N LYS A 13 0.62 13.10 -3.84
CA LYS A 13 -0.01 11.87 -4.30
C LYS A 13 0.32 10.70 -3.38
N GLY A 14 -0.65 10.28 -2.57
CA GLY A 14 -0.43 9.21 -1.61
C GLY A 14 -1.60 8.93 -0.70
N LEU A 15 -1.35 8.05 0.26
CA LEU A 15 -2.27 7.67 1.31
C LEU A 15 -1.82 8.34 2.62
N ILE A 16 -2.71 9.14 3.19
CA ILE A 16 -2.51 9.73 4.52
C ILE A 16 -3.19 8.79 5.52
N ILE A 17 -2.43 8.32 6.50
CA ILE A 17 -2.94 7.49 7.60
C ILE A 17 -2.64 8.20 8.92
N GLU A 18 -3.67 8.36 9.75
CA GLU A 18 -3.55 8.70 11.16
C GLU A 18 -3.86 7.46 11.99
N TRP A 19 -2.91 7.06 12.83
CA TRP A 19 -2.97 5.89 13.68
C TRP A 19 -3.54 6.23 15.06
N ASP A 20 -4.01 5.21 15.77
CA ASP A 20 -4.54 5.31 17.13
C ASP A 20 -3.50 5.72 18.18
N ASP A 21 -2.21 5.49 17.91
CA ASP A 21 -1.07 5.94 18.71
C ASP A 21 -0.68 7.42 18.48
N GLY A 22 -1.38 8.12 17.59
CA GLY A 22 -1.07 9.50 17.18
C GLY A 22 -0.04 9.60 16.06
N HIS A 23 0.51 8.49 15.57
CA HIS A 23 1.40 8.48 14.41
C HIS A 23 0.64 8.94 13.16
N LYS A 24 1.25 9.81 12.36
CA LYS A 24 0.69 10.26 11.09
C LYS A 24 1.71 10.05 9.97
N GLY A 25 1.39 9.13 9.08
CA GLY A 25 2.24 8.79 7.94
C GLY A 25 1.62 9.22 6.62
N THR A 26 2.47 9.60 5.66
CA THR A 26 2.07 9.73 4.25
C THR A 26 2.82 8.69 3.44
N LEU A 27 2.09 7.72 2.89
CA LEU A 27 2.64 6.69 2.02
C LEU A 27 2.42 7.10 0.57
N SER A 28 3.48 7.28 -0.20
CA SER A 28 3.33 7.61 -1.63
C SER A 28 2.70 6.45 -2.39
N PHE A 29 1.93 6.74 -3.44
CA PHE A 29 1.38 5.68 -4.30
C PHE A 29 2.48 4.86 -4.96
N THR A 30 3.63 5.48 -5.25
CA THR A 30 4.83 4.78 -5.73
C THR A 30 5.27 3.71 -4.75
N LEU A 31 5.44 4.06 -3.48
CA LEU A 31 5.83 3.12 -2.43
C LEU A 31 4.79 2.01 -2.29
N LEU A 32 3.50 2.35 -2.25
CA LEU A 32 2.42 1.37 -2.11
C LEU A 32 2.36 0.40 -3.28
N ARG A 33 2.52 0.87 -4.52
CA ARG A 33 2.49 0.00 -5.71
C ARG A 33 3.71 -0.91 -5.78
N GLN A 34 4.91 -0.38 -5.51
CA GLN A 34 6.13 -1.17 -5.42
C GLN A 34 6.05 -2.19 -4.28
N SER A 35 5.36 -1.83 -3.20
CA SER A 35 5.11 -2.69 -2.03
C SER A 35 3.87 -3.57 -2.17
N CYS A 36 3.30 -3.73 -3.37
CA CYS A 36 2.06 -4.48 -3.51
C CYS A 36 2.23 -5.94 -3.05
N PRO A 37 1.47 -6.40 -2.04
CA PRO A 37 1.63 -7.75 -1.47
C PRO A 37 0.97 -8.84 -2.31
N CYS A 38 0.55 -8.53 -3.54
CA CYS A 38 -0.17 -9.44 -4.41
C CYS A 38 0.72 -10.60 -4.90
N ALA A 39 0.16 -11.80 -5.08
CA ALA A 39 0.92 -12.96 -5.57
C ALA A 39 1.53 -12.74 -6.96
N LEU A 40 0.86 -11.97 -7.83
CA LEU A 40 1.39 -11.56 -9.14
C LEU A 40 2.59 -10.61 -9.01
N CYS A 41 2.63 -9.85 -7.91
CA CYS A 41 3.61 -8.81 -7.64
C CYS A 41 4.86 -9.43 -6.98
N LYS A 42 4.68 -10.27 -5.96
CA LYS A 42 5.78 -10.90 -5.21
C LYS A 42 6.26 -12.25 -5.78
N GLY A 43 5.54 -12.85 -6.73
CA GLY A 43 5.77 -14.22 -7.18
C GLY A 43 5.32 -15.25 -6.13
N GLU A 44 5.34 -16.55 -6.48
CA GLU A 44 4.89 -17.69 -5.63
C GLU A 44 5.56 -17.79 -4.25
N LYS A 45 6.64 -17.04 -4.02
CA LYS A 45 7.14 -16.84 -2.67
C LYS A 45 6.36 -15.66 -2.08
N MET A 46 5.39 -15.95 -1.22
CA MET A 46 5.21 -15.10 -0.05
C MET A 46 6.37 -15.46 0.88
N PRO A 47 7.52 -14.75 0.87
CA PRO A 47 8.36 -14.93 2.02
C PRO A 47 7.71 -14.13 3.13
N LEU A 48 7.63 -14.78 4.27
CA LEU A 48 7.75 -14.14 5.58
C LEU A 48 9.13 -13.44 5.70
N ASP A 49 9.59 -12.76 4.65
CA ASP A 49 10.78 -11.94 4.65
C ASP A 49 10.40 -10.72 5.50
N PRO A 50 11.05 -10.52 6.65
CA PRO A 50 10.68 -9.48 7.60
C PRO A 50 11.01 -8.08 7.09
N ASP A 51 11.70 -7.98 5.95
CA ASP A 51 12.20 -6.73 5.40
C ASP A 51 11.28 -6.21 4.27
N PRO A 52 10.39 -5.24 4.56
CA PRO A 52 9.53 -4.64 3.55
C PRO A 52 10.30 -3.80 2.51
N LEU A 53 11.62 -3.60 2.68
CA LEU A 53 12.46 -2.82 1.77
C LEU A 53 13.06 -3.67 0.64
N LYS A 54 13.01 -5.00 0.72
CA LYS A 54 13.40 -5.90 -0.38
C LYS A 54 12.23 -6.13 -1.32
N LEU A 55 11.80 -5.05 -1.97
CA LEU A 55 10.70 -5.08 -2.93
C LEU A 55 11.20 -5.59 -4.29
N PRO A 56 10.43 -6.45 -4.98
CA PRO A 56 10.68 -6.69 -6.39
C PRO A 56 10.52 -5.35 -7.12
N SER A 57 11.60 -4.89 -7.76
CA SER A 57 11.51 -3.77 -8.69
C SER A 57 10.60 -4.19 -9.85
N PHE A 58 9.55 -3.40 -10.12
CA PHE A 58 8.75 -3.50 -11.34
C PHE A 58 9.26 -2.45 -12.34
N PRO A 59 10.34 -2.72 -13.10
CA PRO A 59 11.01 -1.69 -13.91
C PRO A 59 10.14 -1.12 -15.05
N ASN A 60 9.02 -1.76 -15.41
CA ASN A 60 8.24 -1.43 -16.60
C ASN A 60 6.73 -1.29 -16.36
N LEU A 61 6.30 -0.73 -15.22
CA LEU A 61 4.88 -0.40 -15.03
C LEU A 61 4.53 0.93 -15.71
N PRO A 62 3.36 1.03 -16.39
CA PRO A 62 2.90 2.30 -16.94
C PRO A 62 2.65 3.31 -15.82
N SER A 63 2.73 4.61 -16.10
CA SER A 63 2.50 5.66 -15.09
C SER A 63 1.14 5.52 -14.39
N SER A 64 0.13 5.00 -15.09
CA SER A 64 -1.20 4.70 -14.54
C SER A 64 -1.20 3.63 -13.43
N ALA A 65 -0.19 2.75 -13.39
CA ALA A 65 -0.05 1.74 -12.35
C ALA A 65 0.24 2.36 -10.97
N PHE A 66 0.75 3.59 -10.93
CA PHE A 66 1.05 4.32 -9.71
C PHE A 66 -0.10 5.27 -9.31
N GLU A 67 -1.25 5.16 -9.95
CA GLU A 67 -2.45 5.92 -9.62
C GLU A 67 -3.45 5.03 -8.91
N ALA A 68 -3.73 5.32 -7.63
CA ALA A 68 -4.85 4.69 -6.93
C ALA A 68 -6.16 5.36 -7.38
N LYS A 69 -6.97 4.65 -8.17
CA LYS A 69 -8.28 5.12 -8.64
C LYS A 69 -9.35 4.97 -7.57
N GLU A 70 -9.23 3.93 -6.75
CA GLU A 70 -10.18 3.63 -5.69
C GLU A 70 -9.45 3.02 -4.50
N MET A 71 -9.95 3.29 -3.30
CA MET A 71 -9.55 2.62 -2.07
C MET A 71 -10.79 2.03 -1.42
N PHE A 72 -10.70 0.76 -1.02
CA PHE A 72 -11.79 0.06 -0.35
C PHE A 72 -11.28 -0.66 0.90
N LYS A 73 -12.17 -0.83 1.88
CA LYS A 73 -11.85 -1.59 3.09
C LYS A 73 -12.01 -3.08 2.85
N VAL A 74 -11.10 -3.87 3.40
CA VAL A 74 -11.16 -5.33 3.42
C VAL A 74 -11.35 -5.75 4.88
N GLY A 75 -12.61 -5.95 5.27
CA GLY A 75 -13.00 -6.17 6.64
C GLY A 75 -12.52 -5.04 7.57
N ASN A 76 -12.07 -5.43 8.77
CA ASN A 76 -11.57 -4.51 9.80
C ASN A 76 -10.04 -4.56 9.99
N TYR A 77 -9.30 -5.15 9.05
CA TYR A 77 -7.85 -5.40 9.22
C TYR A 77 -6.98 -4.92 8.06
N ALA A 78 -7.58 -4.53 6.93
CA ALA A 78 -6.85 -4.18 5.73
C ALA A 78 -7.62 -3.20 4.84
N ILE A 79 -6.90 -2.64 3.87
CA ILE A 79 -7.45 -1.90 2.73
C ILE A 79 -6.92 -2.50 1.42
N GLY A 80 -7.70 -2.35 0.37
CA GLY A 80 -7.30 -2.63 -1.00
C GLY A 80 -7.33 -1.35 -1.84
N PHE A 81 -6.64 -1.39 -2.97
CA PHE A 81 -6.64 -0.33 -3.96
C PHE A 81 -6.99 -0.88 -5.32
N ARG A 82 -7.79 -0.14 -6.08
CA ARG A 82 -7.89 -0.33 -7.53
C ARG A 82 -6.92 0.65 -8.20
N TRP A 83 -5.93 0.09 -8.88
CA TRP A 83 -4.91 0.84 -9.59
C TRP A 83 -5.36 1.21 -11.00
N GLY A 84 -4.80 2.28 -11.55
CA GLY A 84 -5.12 2.75 -12.91
C GLY A 84 -4.68 1.82 -14.03
N ASP A 85 -3.85 0.80 -13.74
CA ASP A 85 -3.49 -0.29 -14.65
C ASP A 85 -4.45 -1.50 -14.55
N GLY A 86 -5.52 -1.40 -13.75
CA GLY A 86 -6.52 -2.43 -13.56
C GLY A 86 -6.23 -3.43 -12.44
N HIS A 87 -5.09 -3.35 -11.74
CA HIS A 87 -4.83 -4.23 -10.60
C HIS A 87 -5.67 -3.87 -9.38
N ASP A 88 -6.31 -4.86 -8.76
CA ASP A 88 -7.13 -4.65 -7.56
C ASP A 88 -7.02 -5.77 -6.50
N THR A 89 -6.11 -6.71 -6.67
CA THR A 89 -5.95 -7.88 -5.79
C THR A 89 -4.95 -7.67 -4.63
N GLY A 90 -4.38 -6.46 -4.50
CA GLY A 90 -3.43 -6.13 -3.43
C GLY A 90 -4.14 -5.82 -2.12
N ILE A 91 -3.97 -6.67 -1.11
CA ILE A 91 -4.55 -6.48 0.23
C ILE A 91 -3.47 -5.98 1.18
N TYR A 92 -3.58 -4.72 1.59
CA TYR A 92 -2.65 -4.06 2.49
C TYR A 92 -3.19 -4.09 3.91
N THR A 93 -2.67 -5.01 4.74
CA THR A 93 -3.02 -5.05 6.16
C THR A 93 -2.57 -3.79 6.88
N PHE A 94 -3.29 -3.38 7.91
CA PHE A 94 -2.90 -2.23 8.73
C PHE A 94 -1.51 -2.41 9.33
N GLU A 95 -1.17 -3.63 9.77
CA GLU A 95 0.18 -3.94 10.23
C GLU A 95 1.23 -3.70 9.14
N TYR A 96 0.96 -4.12 7.90
CA TYR A 96 1.88 -3.91 6.79
C TYR A 96 2.05 -2.44 6.44
N LEU A 97 0.95 -1.68 6.38
CA LEU A 97 0.99 -0.23 6.15
C LEU A 97 1.75 0.51 7.25
N ARG A 98 1.64 0.06 8.51
CA ARG A 98 2.43 0.63 9.62
C ARG A 98 3.92 0.42 9.42
N ARG A 99 4.33 -0.76 8.98
CA ARG A 99 5.74 -1.07 8.67
C ARG A 99 6.26 -0.25 7.47
N LEU A 100 5.39 0.06 6.51
CA LEU A 100 5.73 0.90 5.35
C LEU A 100 5.77 2.40 5.67
N SER A 101 5.26 2.83 6.82
CA SER A 101 5.36 4.21 7.28
C SER A 101 6.57 4.34 8.20
N PRO A 102 7.78 4.63 7.66
CA PRO A 102 8.88 5.09 8.52
C PRO A 102 8.43 6.36 9.26
N GLU A 103 9.01 6.56 10.45
CA GLU A 103 8.66 7.60 11.41
C GLU A 103 8.52 9.01 10.81
#